data_AF-A0A431J1D9-F1
#
_entry.id   AF-A0A431J1D9-F1
#
_cell.length_a   1.000
_cell.length_b   1.000
_cell.length_c   1.000
_cell.angle_alpha   90.00
_cell.angle_beta   90.00
_cell.angle_gamma   90.00
#
_symmetry.space_group_name_H-M   'P 1'
#
loop_
_entity.id
_entity.type
_entity.pdbx_description
1 polymer ?
#
loop_
_entity_poly.entity_id
_entity_poly.type
_entity_poly.pdbx_seq_one_letter_code
_entity_poly.pdbx_strand_id
1 'polypeptide(L)'
;MKILHINTHELFGEGARAAYRLHKGLNKYGIDSQILVRYKQSYETSIQSLRRTFLLQSIFSINLLTLSELVKNINPDIIHLHWITDQFINLNDLIKLNKPVNKNTAREILNFEIDKQIILSGVVSYTSDSHKGFDLLIKALQLLLTYKYQLGIFRSSNLNDTLKKLNAKSIGGFHDDYSLKLLYNAANVMTISSRQDISR
;
A
#
# COMPACT_ATOMS: atom_id res chain seq x y z
N MET A 1 2.23 16.16 -8.76
CA MET A 1 2.21 14.74 -8.35
C MET A 1 1.09 14.05 -9.10
N LYS A 2 1.38 12.89 -9.70
CA LYS A 2 0.43 12.12 -10.50
C LYS A 2 0.15 10.76 -9.87
N ILE A 3 -1.12 10.46 -9.63
CA ILE A 3 -1.56 9.24 -8.94
C ILE A 3 -2.39 8.40 -9.91
N LEU A 4 -2.05 7.11 -10.02
CA LEU A 4 -2.85 6.13 -10.74
C LEU A 4 -3.52 5.17 -9.75
N HIS A 5 -4.85 5.19 -9.70
CA HIS A 5 -5.64 4.16 -9.04
C HIS A 5 -5.88 3.01 -10.00
N ILE A 6 -5.76 1.78 -9.53
CA ILE A 6 -6.04 0.60 -10.32
C ILE A 6 -7.11 -0.20 -9.58
N ASN A 7 -8.21 -0.50 -10.26
CA ASN A 7 -9.28 -1.29 -9.67
C ASN A 7 -10.05 -2.13 -10.69
N THR A 8 -10.65 -3.24 -10.27
CA THR A 8 -11.43 -4.08 -11.20
C THR A 8 -12.63 -3.33 -11.78
N HIS A 9 -13.41 -2.65 -10.93
CA HIS A 9 -14.63 -1.96 -11.34
C HIS A 9 -14.53 -0.45 -11.11
N GLU A 10 -15.31 0.35 -11.84
CA GLU A 10 -15.37 1.78 -11.59
C GLU A 10 -16.14 2.14 -10.31
N LEU A 11 -17.38 1.66 -10.15
CA LEU A 11 -18.26 2.03 -9.03
C LEU A 11 -18.85 0.82 -8.27
N PHE A 12 -18.56 -0.40 -8.71
CA PHE A 12 -19.08 -1.62 -8.11
C PHE A 12 -18.14 -2.20 -7.04
N GLY A 13 -18.66 -2.41 -5.83
CA GLY A 13 -17.89 -2.85 -4.66
C GLY A 13 -17.26 -1.71 -3.87
N GLU A 14 -16.89 -1.99 -2.61
CA GLU A 14 -16.40 -0.96 -1.68
C GLU A 14 -15.05 -0.39 -2.08
N GLY A 15 -14.13 -1.22 -2.57
CA GLY A 15 -12.83 -0.78 -3.10
C GLY A 15 -12.95 0.16 -4.30
N ALA A 16 -13.93 -0.07 -5.18
CA ALA A 16 -14.20 0.81 -6.32
C ALA A 16 -14.69 2.18 -5.91
N ARG A 17 -15.69 2.20 -5.01
CA ARG A 17 -16.23 3.44 -4.48
C ARG A 17 -15.21 4.22 -3.67
N ALA A 18 -14.34 3.53 -2.92
CA ALA A 18 -13.25 4.17 -2.19
C ALA A 18 -12.22 4.80 -3.14
N ALA A 19 -11.76 4.06 -4.15
CA ALA A 19 -10.84 4.56 -5.17
C ALA A 19 -11.42 5.78 -5.91
N TYR A 20 -12.69 5.70 -6.32
CA TYR A 20 -13.38 6.79 -7.01
C TYR A 20 -13.54 8.03 -6.12
N ARG A 21 -13.98 7.88 -4.85
CA ARG A 21 -14.08 9.02 -3.92
C ARG A 21 -12.73 9.69 -3.69
N LEU A 22 -11.68 8.90 -3.52
CA LEU A 22 -10.32 9.40 -3.32
C LEU A 22 -9.83 10.16 -4.56
N HIS A 23 -10.02 9.58 -5.75
CA HIS A 23 -9.71 10.22 -7.03
C HIS A 23 -10.39 11.59 -7.18
N LYS A 24 -11.70 11.68 -6.90
CA LYS A 24 -12.44 12.96 -6.96
C LYS A 24 -11.91 13.96 -5.93
N GLY A 25 -11.57 13.51 -4.73
CA GLY A 25 -10.93 14.33 -3.70
C GLY A 25 -9.58 14.89 -4.14
N LEU A 26 -8.70 14.03 -4.68
CA LEU A 26 -7.37 14.43 -5.16
C LEU A 26 -7.45 15.44 -6.30
N ASN A 27 -8.30 15.18 -7.30
CA ASN A 27 -8.52 16.10 -8.42
C ASN A 27 -9.08 17.45 -7.95
N LYS A 28 -9.97 17.46 -6.95
CA LYS A 28 -10.49 18.70 -6.34
C LYS A 28 -9.39 19.56 -5.71
N TYR A 29 -8.33 18.94 -5.19
CA TYR A 29 -7.16 19.65 -4.63
C TYR A 29 -6.05 19.88 -5.67
N GLY A 30 -6.32 19.72 -6.96
CA GLY A 30 -5.37 19.98 -8.04
C GLY A 30 -4.27 18.92 -8.22
N ILE A 31 -4.43 17.74 -7.60
CA ILE A 31 -3.54 16.60 -7.80
C ILE A 31 -4.05 15.79 -8.98
N ASP A 32 -3.19 15.56 -9.98
CA ASP A 32 -3.51 14.78 -11.18
C ASP A 32 -3.73 13.30 -10.81
N SER A 33 -5.00 12.92 -10.63
CA SER A 33 -5.40 11.56 -10.31
C SER A 33 -6.10 10.93 -11.53
N GLN A 34 -5.77 9.68 -11.82
CA GLN A 34 -6.38 8.86 -12.86
C GLN A 34 -6.79 7.49 -12.31
N ILE A 35 -7.80 6.86 -12.90
CA ILE A 35 -8.23 5.49 -12.53
C ILE A 35 -8.13 4.58 -13.74
N LEU A 36 -7.44 3.46 -13.61
CA LEU A 36 -7.46 2.37 -14.57
C LEU A 36 -8.39 1.26 -14.07
N VAL A 37 -9.37 0.90 -14.90
CA VAL A 37 -10.35 -0.15 -14.56
C VAL A 37 -10.52 -1.22 -15.63
N ARG A 38 -11.02 -2.39 -15.22
CA ARG A 38 -11.47 -3.43 -16.16
C ARG A 38 -12.86 -3.09 -16.69
N TYR A 39 -13.78 -2.79 -15.78
CA TYR A 39 -15.18 -2.50 -16.10
C TYR A 39 -15.48 -1.02 -15.85
N LYS A 40 -15.37 -0.23 -16.93
CA LYS A 40 -15.73 1.19 -16.94
C LYS A 40 -17.23 1.37 -17.18
N GLN A 41 -17.82 2.33 -16.48
CA GLN A 41 -19.25 2.64 -16.48
C GLN A 41 -19.53 4.09 -16.90
N SER A 42 -18.64 5.04 -16.61
CA SER A 42 -18.82 6.44 -16.99
C SER A 42 -18.10 6.80 -18.29
N TYR A 43 -18.25 8.06 -18.74
CA TYR A 43 -17.47 8.66 -19.83
C TYR A 43 -16.34 9.57 -19.31
N GLU A 44 -16.03 9.55 -18.00
CA GLU A 44 -14.97 10.41 -17.44
C GLU A 44 -13.61 10.09 -18.10
N THR A 45 -12.91 11.11 -18.60
CA THR A 45 -11.63 10.95 -19.33
C THR A 45 -10.48 10.59 -18.40
N SER A 46 -10.55 11.00 -17.13
CA SER A 46 -9.61 10.65 -16.07
C SER A 46 -9.72 9.18 -15.63
N ILE A 47 -10.71 8.45 -16.15
CA ILE A 47 -10.89 7.01 -15.93
C ILE A 47 -10.62 6.30 -17.25
N GLN A 48 -9.73 5.33 -17.28
CA GLN A 48 -9.38 4.57 -18.47
C GLN A 48 -9.80 3.11 -18.28
N SER A 49 -10.36 2.49 -19.33
CA SER A 49 -10.65 1.06 -19.31
C SER A 49 -9.58 0.30 -20.06
N LEU A 50 -9.06 -0.78 -19.50
CA LEU A 50 -8.21 -1.68 -20.25
C LEU A 50 -9.06 -2.80 -20.88
N ARG A 51 -9.29 -2.71 -22.19
CA ARG A 51 -10.02 -3.75 -22.93
C ARG A 51 -9.09 -4.94 -23.20
N ARG A 52 -9.62 -6.16 -23.04
CA ARG A 52 -8.94 -7.39 -23.47
C ARG A 52 -8.69 -7.34 -24.98
N THR A 53 -7.45 -7.51 -25.40
CA THR A 53 -7.12 -7.96 -26.76
C THR A 53 -7.07 -9.50 -26.72
N PHE A 54 -7.85 -10.16 -27.59
CA PHE A 54 -8.03 -11.62 -27.65
C PHE A 54 -6.76 -12.42 -28.04
N LEU A 55 -5.60 -11.79 -28.12
CA LEU A 55 -4.36 -12.47 -28.50
C LEU A 55 -3.85 -13.29 -27.30
N LEU A 56 -3.94 -14.61 -27.49
CA LEU A 56 -3.54 -15.70 -26.62
C LEU A 56 -2.27 -15.43 -25.80
N GLN A 57 -2.44 -15.21 -24.49
CA GLN A 57 -1.64 -15.83 -23.42
C GLN A 57 -2.29 -15.50 -22.07
N SER A 58 -2.69 -16.56 -21.33
CA SER A 58 -3.47 -16.55 -20.09
C SER A 58 -4.95 -16.19 -20.22
N ILE A 59 -5.80 -17.22 -20.10
CA ILE A 59 -7.28 -17.13 -20.03
C ILE A 59 -7.74 -16.34 -18.77
N PHE A 60 -6.81 -15.92 -17.92
CA PHE A 60 -7.03 -15.39 -16.58
C PHE A 60 -6.44 -13.98 -16.38
N SER A 61 -5.85 -13.35 -17.39
CA SER A 61 -5.16 -12.06 -17.20
C SER A 61 -5.35 -11.10 -18.38
N ILE A 62 -5.02 -9.84 -18.14
CA ILE A 62 -4.84 -8.80 -19.14
C ILE A 62 -3.54 -9.04 -19.92
N ASN A 63 -3.49 -8.64 -21.19
CA ASN A 63 -2.32 -8.79 -22.04
C ASN A 63 -1.09 -8.03 -21.48
N LEU A 64 0.06 -8.69 -21.41
CA LEU A 64 1.30 -8.24 -20.75
C LEU A 64 1.83 -6.88 -21.24
N LEU A 65 1.64 -6.58 -22.53
CA LEU A 65 2.15 -5.36 -23.16
C LEU A 65 1.32 -4.13 -22.76
N THR A 66 0.01 -4.27 -22.58
CA THR A 66 -0.90 -3.11 -22.49
C THR A 66 -0.89 -2.43 -21.12
N LEU A 67 -0.73 -3.17 -20.02
CA LEU A 67 -0.65 -2.56 -18.69
C LEU A 67 0.66 -1.80 -18.48
N SER A 68 1.80 -2.43 -18.82
CA SER A 68 3.12 -1.83 -18.61
C SER A 68 3.34 -0.58 -19.46
N GLU A 69 2.86 -0.60 -20.71
CA GLU A 69 2.89 0.56 -21.61
C GLU A 69 1.97 1.68 -21.12
N LEU A 70 0.77 1.35 -20.64
CA LEU A 70 -0.14 2.36 -20.10
C LEU A 70 0.39 3.01 -18.81
N VAL A 71 0.97 2.21 -17.91
CA VAL A 71 1.65 2.76 -16.73
C VAL A 71 2.84 3.63 -17.13
N LYS A 72 3.65 3.22 -18.13
CA LYS A 72 4.75 4.05 -18.67
C LYS A 72 4.25 5.36 -19.27
N ASN A 73 3.16 5.32 -20.04
CA ASN A 73 2.57 6.50 -20.69
C ASN A 73 1.97 7.48 -19.67
N ILE A 74 1.27 6.95 -18.65
CA ILE A 74 0.76 7.77 -17.55
C ILE A 74 1.94 8.35 -16.74
N ASN A 75 3.01 7.57 -16.58
CA ASN A 75 4.18 7.86 -15.76
C ASN A 75 3.80 8.35 -14.34
N PRO A 76 3.10 7.52 -13.54
CA PRO A 76 2.62 7.95 -12.24
C PRO A 76 3.73 7.95 -11.17
N ASP A 77 3.64 8.92 -10.27
CA ASP A 77 4.46 8.96 -9.05
C ASP A 77 4.06 7.81 -8.12
N ILE A 78 2.74 7.60 -7.95
CA ILE A 78 2.14 6.49 -7.19
C ILE A 78 1.18 5.64 -8.00
N ILE A 79 1.22 4.33 -7.74
CA ILE A 79 0.21 3.36 -8.15
C ILE A 79 -0.48 2.85 -6.90
N HIS A 80 -1.79 3.10 -6.78
CA HIS A 80 -2.61 2.67 -5.67
C HIS A 80 -3.54 1.54 -6.13
N LEU A 81 -3.29 0.32 -5.65
CA LEU A 81 -4.06 -0.87 -5.99
C LEU A 81 -5.26 -0.99 -5.06
N HIS A 82 -6.47 -0.96 -5.61
CA HIS A 82 -7.72 -1.19 -4.88
C HIS A 82 -8.29 -2.51 -5.38
N TRP A 83 -8.55 -3.46 -4.48
CA TRP A 83 -9.35 -4.68 -4.73
C TRP A 83 -9.18 -5.29 -6.14
N ILE A 84 -7.93 -5.57 -6.51
CA ILE A 84 -7.55 -6.14 -7.82
C ILE A 84 -7.81 -7.66 -7.91
N THR A 85 -8.62 -8.19 -6.99
CA THR A 85 -8.77 -9.62 -6.68
C THR A 85 -9.60 -10.42 -7.69
N ASP A 86 -10.26 -9.78 -8.65
CA ASP A 86 -10.95 -10.45 -9.78
C ASP A 86 -10.01 -10.70 -10.98
N GLN A 87 -8.76 -11.04 -10.69
CA GLN A 87 -7.72 -11.33 -11.69
C GLN A 87 -7.49 -10.18 -12.67
N PHE A 88 -7.76 -8.95 -12.23
CA PHE A 88 -7.56 -7.76 -13.06
C PHE A 88 -6.09 -7.61 -13.43
N ILE A 89 -5.18 -7.87 -12.49
CA ILE A 89 -3.74 -7.82 -12.70
C ILE A 89 -3.10 -9.13 -12.24
N ASN A 90 -2.22 -9.68 -13.07
CA ASN A 90 -1.41 -10.83 -12.69
C ASN A 90 -0.28 -10.40 -11.74
N LEU A 91 0.04 -11.22 -10.72
CA LEU A 91 1.17 -10.98 -9.80
C LEU A 91 2.50 -10.78 -10.54
N ASN A 92 2.74 -11.51 -11.64
CA ASN A 92 3.93 -11.36 -12.46
C ASN A 92 4.03 -9.98 -13.15
N ASP A 93 2.91 -9.27 -13.32
CA ASP A 93 2.88 -7.94 -13.91
C ASP A 93 3.18 -6.85 -12.86
N LEU A 94 2.77 -7.07 -11.60
CA LEU A 94 3.11 -6.18 -10.48
C LEU A 94 4.63 -6.08 -10.28
N ILE A 95 5.32 -7.22 -10.39
CA ILE A 95 6.79 -7.30 -10.24
C ILE A 95 7.51 -6.46 -11.32
N LYS A 96 6.92 -6.30 -12.51
CA LYS A 96 7.51 -5.56 -13.65
C LYS A 96 7.32 -4.05 -13.58
N LEU A 97 6.54 -3.53 -12.61
CA LEU A 97 6.34 -2.09 -12.41
C LEU A 97 7.63 -1.35 -11.97
N ASN A 98 8.69 -2.11 -11.67
CA ASN A 98 10.04 -1.62 -11.37
C ASN A 98 10.07 -0.54 -10.27
N LYS A 99 9.14 -0.65 -9.33
CA LYS A 99 9.12 0.07 -8.06
C LYS A 99 9.12 -0.97 -6.94
N PRO A 100 10.31 -1.46 -6.57
CA PRO A 100 10.71 -1.30 -5.18
C PRO A 100 12.07 -0.61 -5.05
N VAL A 101 12.20 0.21 -4.01
CA VAL A 101 13.52 0.65 -3.55
C VAL A 101 14.26 -0.58 -3.02
N ASN A 102 15.57 -0.67 -3.25
CA ASN A 102 16.36 -1.75 -2.67
C ASN A 102 16.14 -1.79 -1.14
N LYS A 103 15.83 -2.98 -0.61
CA LYS A 103 15.48 -3.18 0.79
C LYS A 103 16.55 -2.71 1.77
N ASN A 104 17.82 -2.98 1.48
CA ASN A 104 18.94 -2.58 2.33
C ASN A 104 19.13 -1.06 2.29
N THR A 105 19.07 -0.46 1.10
CA THR A 105 19.08 1.00 0.96
C THR A 105 17.93 1.66 1.71
N ALA A 106 16.72 1.10 1.65
CA ALA A 106 15.57 1.61 2.40
C ALA A 106 15.77 1.51 3.91
N ARG A 107 16.37 0.41 4.38
CA ARG A 107 16.71 0.22 5.80
C ARG A 107 17.78 1.19 6.27
N GLU A 108 18.82 1.44 5.49
CA GLU A 108 19.87 2.42 5.80
C GLU A 108 19.28 3.83 5.91
N ILE A 109 18.48 4.25 4.93
CA ILE A 109 17.83 5.58 4.93
C ILE A 109 16.94 5.77 6.16
N LEU A 110 16.17 4.74 6.54
CA LEU A 110 15.29 4.77 7.70
C LEU A 110 16.01 4.40 9.01
N ASN A 111 17.31 4.11 8.95
CA ASN A 111 18.16 3.68 10.05
C ASN A 111 17.57 2.46 10.81
N PHE A 112 17.08 1.46 10.07
CA PHE A 112 16.69 0.16 10.60
C PHE A 112 17.91 -0.75 10.74
N GLU A 113 17.84 -1.71 11.66
CA GLU A 113 18.88 -2.72 11.85
C GLU A 113 18.88 -3.71 10.69
N ILE A 114 19.97 -3.74 9.92
CA ILE A 114 20.05 -4.47 8.65
C ILE A 114 19.99 -5.99 8.83
N ASP A 115 20.49 -6.49 9.96
CA ASP A 115 20.59 -7.93 10.27
C ASP A 115 19.28 -8.50 10.84
N LYS A 116 18.34 -7.62 11.22
CA LYS A 116 17.09 -8.02 11.85
C LYS A 116 15.94 -8.15 10.85
N GLN A 117 14.94 -8.92 11.27
CA GLN A 117 13.65 -8.98 10.61
C GLN A 117 12.79 -7.78 11.04
N ILE A 118 12.41 -6.94 10.09
CA ILE A 118 11.65 -5.72 10.35
C ILE A 118 10.16 -6.01 10.26
N ILE A 119 9.45 -5.82 11.37
CA ILE A 119 7.99 -5.88 11.45
C ILE A 119 7.49 -4.45 11.44
N LEU A 120 6.63 -4.09 10.49
CA LEU A 120 6.07 -2.75 10.39
C LEU A 120 4.64 -2.71 10.94
N SER A 121 4.30 -1.66 11.68
CA SER A 121 2.94 -1.42 12.18
C SER A 121 2.57 0.06 12.12
N GLY A 122 1.39 0.36 11.57
CA GLY A 122 0.86 1.72 11.48
C GLY A 122 -0.08 2.02 12.62
N VAL A 123 0.33 2.92 13.53
CA VAL A 123 -0.42 3.22 14.75
C VAL A 123 -0.46 4.72 14.97
N VAL A 124 -1.67 5.28 15.09
CA VAL A 124 -1.87 6.70 15.41
C VAL A 124 -1.93 6.91 16.94
N SER A 125 -2.55 5.98 17.66
CA SER A 125 -2.63 6.00 19.12
C SER A 125 -2.65 4.57 19.67
N TYR A 126 -1.86 4.33 20.71
CA TYR A 126 -1.71 3.00 21.31
C TYR A 126 -2.88 2.59 22.19
N THR A 127 -3.60 3.57 22.76
CA THR A 127 -4.53 3.36 23.89
C THR A 127 -5.96 3.74 23.55
N SER A 128 -6.18 4.70 22.66
CA SER A 128 -7.53 5.20 22.37
C SER A 128 -8.26 4.41 21.28
N ASP A 129 -7.55 3.55 20.55
CA ASP A 129 -8.07 2.93 19.34
C ASP A 129 -8.16 1.40 19.46
N SER A 130 -8.97 0.94 20.41
CA SER A 130 -9.14 -0.49 20.73
C SER A 130 -9.59 -1.31 19.52
N HIS A 131 -10.31 -0.70 18.58
CA HIS A 131 -10.74 -1.37 17.35
C HIS A 131 -9.59 -1.65 16.38
N LYS A 132 -8.42 -1.00 16.53
CA LYS A 132 -7.20 -1.27 15.73
C LYS A 132 -6.36 -2.45 16.25
N GLY A 133 -6.75 -3.02 17.39
CA GLY A 133 -6.20 -4.27 17.94
C GLY A 133 -4.70 -4.29 18.20
N PHE A 134 -4.10 -3.12 18.43
CA PHE A 134 -2.66 -3.01 18.67
C PHE A 134 -2.21 -3.77 19.93
N ASP A 135 -3.07 -3.89 20.94
CA ASP A 135 -2.81 -4.69 22.14
C ASP A 135 -2.63 -6.19 21.84
N LEU A 136 -3.31 -6.72 20.81
CA LEU A 136 -3.11 -8.11 20.36
C LEU A 136 -1.73 -8.28 19.73
N LEU A 137 -1.30 -7.30 18.94
CA LEU A 137 0.04 -7.28 18.37
C LEU A 137 1.10 -7.25 19.47
N ILE A 138 0.93 -6.41 20.50
CA ILE A 138 1.86 -6.37 21.64
C ILE A 138 1.96 -7.74 22.32
N LYS A 139 0.83 -8.39 22.62
CA LYS A 139 0.82 -9.73 23.23
C LYS A 139 1.53 -10.76 22.35
N ALA A 140 1.33 -10.72 21.04
CA ALA A 140 2.02 -11.62 20.11
C ALA A 140 3.53 -11.34 20.05
N LEU A 141 3.94 -10.07 20.01
CA LEU A 141 5.35 -9.68 19.96
C LEU A 141 6.11 -10.01 21.25
N GLN A 142 5.44 -10.03 22.40
CA GLN A 142 6.02 -10.47 23.67
C GLN A 142 6.45 -11.94 23.66
N LEU A 143 5.89 -12.76 22.76
CA LEU A 143 6.27 -14.15 22.57
C LEU A 143 7.45 -14.32 21.60
N LEU A 144 7.85 -13.25 20.90
CA LEU A 144 8.95 -13.30 19.94
C LEU A 144 10.30 -13.03 20.61
N LEU A 145 11.33 -13.68 20.07
CA LEU A 145 12.71 -13.45 20.46
C LEU A 145 13.19 -12.09 19.90
N THR A 146 13.23 -11.07 20.76
CA THR A 146 13.50 -9.68 20.38
C THR A 146 14.84 -9.45 19.68
N TYR A 147 15.84 -10.32 19.87
CA TYR A 147 17.12 -10.20 19.17
C TYR A 147 17.03 -10.47 17.66
N LYS A 148 15.98 -11.18 17.19
CA LYS A 148 15.78 -11.47 15.76
C LYS A 148 14.99 -10.39 15.02
N TYR A 149 14.27 -9.53 15.74
CA TYR A 149 13.28 -8.63 15.15
C TYR A 149 13.45 -7.18 15.60
N GLN A 150 13.02 -6.25 14.76
CA GLN A 150 12.84 -4.85 15.13
C GLN A 150 11.44 -4.40 14.70
N LEU A 151 10.72 -3.74 15.61
CA LEU A 151 9.38 -3.24 15.33
C LEU A 151 9.45 -1.79 14.83
N GLY A 152 9.10 -1.55 13.58
CA GLY A 152 8.91 -0.20 13.04
C GLY A 152 7.49 0.29 13.29
N ILE A 153 7.34 1.40 14.02
CA ILE A 153 6.05 2.06 14.26
C ILE A 153 6.03 3.37 13.52
N PHE A 154 5.05 3.55 12.64
CA PHE A 154 4.83 4.82 11.93
C PHE A 154 3.46 5.40 12.29
N ARG A 155 3.32 6.73 12.12
CA ARG A 155 2.16 7.58 12.51
C ARG A 155 2.03 7.91 14.00
N SER A 156 2.93 7.41 14.84
CA SER A 156 3.06 7.81 16.25
C SER A 156 4.52 8.04 16.60
N SER A 157 4.80 9.17 17.24
CA SER A 157 6.16 9.57 17.66
C SER A 157 6.56 9.04 19.04
N ASN A 158 5.59 8.70 19.90
CA ASN A 158 5.85 8.50 21.33
C ASN A 158 5.93 7.01 21.69
N LEU A 159 7.12 6.48 21.90
CA LEU A 159 7.27 5.10 22.39
C LEU A 159 7.16 5.02 23.91
N ASN A 160 6.20 4.22 24.40
CA ASN A 160 6.15 3.85 25.81
C ASN A 160 7.21 2.76 26.14
N ASP A 161 7.40 2.47 27.42
CA ASP A 161 8.45 1.54 27.85
C ASP A 161 8.20 0.09 27.43
N THR A 162 6.95 -0.32 27.28
CA THR A 162 6.59 -1.63 26.72
C THR A 162 7.12 -1.78 25.30
N LEU A 163 6.97 -0.74 24.47
CA LEU A 163 7.45 -0.74 23.10
C LEU A 163 8.98 -0.71 23.01
N LYS A 164 9.64 0.05 23.88
CA LYS A 164 11.11 0.05 23.94
C LYS A 164 11.66 -1.35 24.24
N LYS A 165 11.01 -2.10 25.16
CA LYS A 165 11.38 -3.50 25.48
C LYS A 165 11.19 -4.46 24.30
N LEU A 166 10.32 -4.13 23.36
CA LEU A 166 10.07 -4.91 22.14
C LEU A 166 10.96 -4.50 20.96
N ASN A 167 12.07 -3.79 21.22
CA ASN A 167 12.95 -3.23 20.19
C ASN A 167 12.17 -2.40 19.15
N ALA A 168 11.23 -1.56 19.63
CA ALA A 168 10.45 -0.70 18.77
C ALA A 168 11.22 0.57 18.41
N LYS A 169 11.07 0.99 17.16
CA LYS A 169 11.54 2.26 16.62
C LYS A 169 10.35 3.03 16.08
N SER A 170 10.19 4.28 16.53
CA SER A 170 9.28 5.21 15.88
C SER A 170 9.94 5.78 14.63
N ILE A 171 9.22 5.74 13.52
CA ILE A 171 9.65 6.24 12.22
C ILE A 171 8.97 7.59 11.90
N GLY A 172 8.09 8.08 12.77
CA GLY A 172 7.33 9.30 12.57
C GLY A 172 6.10 9.12 11.66
N GLY A 173 5.41 10.23 11.40
CA GLY A 173 4.27 10.28 10.49
C GLY A 173 4.70 10.68 9.10
N PHE A 174 4.72 9.74 8.16
CA PHE A 174 4.93 10.05 6.75
C PHE A 174 3.62 10.42 6.09
N HIS A 175 3.66 11.51 5.32
CA HIS A 175 2.54 12.02 4.54
C HIS A 175 2.85 12.07 3.04
N ASP A 176 4.10 11.77 2.65
CA ASP A 176 4.54 11.74 1.27
C ASP A 176 4.79 10.32 0.76
N ASP A 177 4.68 10.21 -0.55
CA ASP A 177 4.70 8.97 -1.32
C ASP A 177 6.08 8.29 -1.35
N TYR A 178 7.17 9.06 -1.18
CA TYR A 178 8.54 8.55 -1.25
C TYR A 178 8.92 7.90 0.07
N SER A 179 8.62 8.56 1.19
CA SER A 179 8.85 8.03 2.53
C SER A 179 8.04 6.77 2.80
N LEU A 180 6.79 6.70 2.34
CA LEU A 180 6.00 5.47 2.43
C LEU A 180 6.65 4.34 1.62
N LYS A 181 7.07 4.59 0.37
CA LYS A 181 7.76 3.55 -0.42
C LYS A 181 9.01 3.03 0.27
N LEU A 182 9.82 3.90 0.86
CA LEU A 182 10.98 3.48 1.66
C LEU A 182 10.55 2.58 2.82
N LEU A 183 9.51 2.99 3.55
CA LEU A 183 9.01 2.27 4.70
C LEU A 183 8.53 0.85 4.36
N TYR A 184 7.72 0.72 3.31
CA TYR A 184 7.22 -0.57 2.84
C TYR A 184 8.35 -1.47 2.32
N ASN A 185 9.36 -0.90 1.66
CA ASN A 185 10.50 -1.68 1.15
C ASN A 185 11.46 -2.15 2.26
N ALA A 186 11.60 -1.39 3.35
CA ALA A 186 12.46 -1.78 4.46
C ALA A 186 11.91 -2.97 5.27
N ALA A 187 10.58 -3.13 5.30
CA ALA A 187 9.89 -4.14 6.08
C ALA A 187 10.04 -5.57 5.51
N ASN A 188 10.04 -6.56 6.39
CA ASN A 188 9.85 -7.97 6.02
C ASN A 188 8.37 -8.33 6.02
N VAL A 189 7.62 -7.75 6.95
CA VAL A 189 6.18 -7.94 7.08
C VAL A 189 5.55 -6.66 7.60
N MET A 190 4.36 -6.33 7.11
CA MET A 190 3.50 -5.30 7.68
C MET A 190 2.35 -5.96 8.40
N THR A 191 2.01 -5.43 9.58
CA THR A 191 0.90 -5.90 10.40
C THR A 191 -0.25 -4.90 10.35
N ILE A 192 -1.46 -5.45 10.23
CA ILE A 192 -2.71 -4.72 10.37
C ILE A 192 -3.52 -5.53 11.38
N SER A 193 -3.47 -5.13 12.64
CA SER A 193 -4.07 -5.87 13.76
C SER A 193 -5.52 -5.46 14.03
N SER A 194 -6.20 -4.85 13.06
CA SER A 194 -7.55 -4.29 13.24
C SER A 194 -8.53 -5.37 13.66
N ARG A 195 -9.28 -5.13 14.75
CA ARG A 195 -10.44 -5.97 15.14
C ARG A 195 -11.62 -5.72 14.22
N GLN A 196 -11.78 -4.47 13.78
CA GLN A 196 -12.84 -4.03 12.87
C GLN A 196 -12.33 -2.87 12.02
N ASP A 197 -12.44 -3.02 10.70
CA ASP A 197 -12.23 -1.91 9.76
C ASP A 197 -13.56 -1.24 9.45
N ILE A 198 -13.89 -0.25 10.27
CA ILE A 198 -15.08 0.58 10.09
C ILE A 198 -14.70 1.76 9.20
N SER A 199 -15.25 1.84 7.99
CA SER A 199 -15.19 3.07 7.22
C SER A 199 -16.11 4.10 7.88
N ARG A 200 -15.53 5.15 8.48
CA ARG A 200 -16.28 6.36 8.80
C ARG A 200 -16.44 7.22 7.54
#